data_AF-A0A3N5W362-F1
#
_entry.id   AF-A0A3N5W362-F1
#
_cell.length_a   1.000
_cell.length_b   1.000
_cell.length_c   1.000
_cell.angle_alpha   90.00
_cell.angle_beta   90.00
_cell.angle_gamma   90.00
#
_symmetry.space_group_name_H-M   'P 1'
#
loop_
_entity.id
_entity.type
_entity.pdbx_description
1 polymer ?
#
loop_
_entity_poly.entity_id
_entity_poly.type
_entity_poly.pdbx_seq_one_letter_code
_entity_poly.pdbx_strand_id
1 'polypeptide(L)'
;MEVISQNIVYFIIAIAILVLLLVWAYVTRRMQKDFTTVTWVLIPVAIAINGVIGYIVGQLKLPVFLDSIGTVLVAALCGPWAGALTGALSNFVIGMLTNPTDWWPWIPVAFFIGLVAGLCANAGLFKSWWKVVVTGFLVALTAAIVSTPIAVYFFGGITSSGSSFITAYLLQTGRDIVGAVFSTNFLVEPIDKISTAMLAFAIVQGLSKRFLARFPRAENVQTEGGASRTQLFIAIGVVVLLILLAVFVVSRITGG
;
A
#
# COMPACT_ATOMS: atom_id res chain seq x y z
N MET A 1 11.58 27.16 -22.26
CA MET A 1 10.18 26.85 -22.66
C MET A 1 10.03 25.44 -23.25
N GLU A 2 11.05 24.87 -23.91
CA GLU A 2 11.01 23.48 -24.43
C GLU A 2 10.89 22.39 -23.36
N VAL A 3 11.61 22.47 -22.24
CA VAL A 3 11.54 21.44 -21.18
C VAL A 3 10.14 21.37 -20.54
N ILE A 4 9.46 22.51 -20.41
CA ILE A 4 8.10 22.58 -19.88
C ILE A 4 7.10 21.96 -20.87
N SER A 5 7.26 22.19 -22.18
CA SER A 5 6.37 21.58 -23.18
C SER A 5 6.58 20.07 -23.27
N GLN A 6 7.81 19.58 -23.14
CA GLN A 6 8.12 18.15 -23.16
C GLN A 6 7.52 17.42 -21.94
N ASN A 7 7.62 18.00 -20.75
CA ASN A 7 6.99 17.46 -19.54
C ASN A 7 5.46 17.40 -19.64
N ILE A 8 4.84 18.41 -20.27
CA ILE A 8 3.41 18.42 -20.55
C ILE A 8 3.03 17.32 -21.54
N VAL A 9 3.82 17.11 -22.60
CA VAL A 9 3.59 16.02 -23.57
C VAL A 9 3.69 14.65 -22.90
N TYR A 10 4.71 14.40 -22.07
CA TYR A 10 4.82 13.14 -21.32
C TYR A 10 3.66 12.94 -20.34
N PHE A 11 3.21 14.00 -19.69
CA PHE A 11 2.04 13.96 -18.80
C PHE A 11 0.75 13.61 -19.56
N ILE A 12 0.53 14.23 -20.74
CA ILE A 12 -0.62 13.93 -21.60
C ILE A 12 -0.56 12.48 -22.10
N ILE A 13 0.61 11.99 -22.51
CA ILE A 13 0.79 10.60 -22.94
C ILE A 13 0.51 9.63 -21.79
N ALA A 14 1.01 9.91 -20.58
CA ALA A 14 0.74 9.09 -19.39
C ALA A 14 -0.75 9.05 -19.05
N ILE A 15 -1.45 10.18 -19.11
CA ILE A 15 -2.91 10.25 -18.92
C ILE A 15 -3.62 9.45 -20.01
N ALA A 16 -3.24 9.60 -21.28
CA ALA A 16 -3.85 8.88 -22.38
C ALA A 16 -3.68 7.35 -22.22
N ILE A 17 -2.50 6.89 -21.82
CA ILE A 17 -2.25 5.48 -21.50
C ILE A 17 -3.12 5.01 -20.33
N LEU A 18 -3.22 5.81 -19.26
CA LEU A 18 -4.05 5.49 -18.09
C LEU A 18 -5.53 5.37 -18.46
N VAL A 19 -6.04 6.30 -19.27
CA VAL A 19 -7.42 6.29 -19.79
C VAL A 19 -7.66 5.09 -20.68
N LEU A 20 -6.73 4.75 -21.58
CA LEU A 20 -6.84 3.56 -22.42
C LEU A 20 -6.84 2.27 -21.59
N LEU A 21 -6.02 2.19 -20.55
CA LEU A 21 -6.01 1.06 -19.62
C LEU A 21 -7.32 0.93 -18.83
N LEU A 22 -7.88 2.06 -18.37
CA LEU A 22 -9.17 2.11 -17.69
C LEU A 22 -10.31 1.68 -18.61
N VAL A 23 -10.36 2.22 -19.83
CA VAL A 23 -11.37 1.85 -20.84
C VAL A 23 -11.23 0.38 -21.21
N TRP A 24 -10.02 -0.11 -21.42
CA TRP A 24 -9.78 -1.52 -21.68
C TRP A 24 -10.24 -2.40 -20.52
N ALA A 25 -9.96 -2.02 -19.27
CA ALA A 25 -10.41 -2.76 -18.09
C ALA A 25 -11.93 -2.76 -17.91
N TYR A 26 -12.60 -1.66 -18.29
CA TYR A 26 -14.05 -1.54 -18.31
C TYR A 26 -14.68 -2.44 -19.39
N VAL A 27 -14.16 -2.34 -20.62
CA VAL A 27 -14.65 -3.10 -21.79
C VAL A 27 -14.43 -4.60 -21.63
N THR A 28 -13.31 -5.02 -21.04
CA THR A 28 -13.02 -6.44 -20.76
C THR A 28 -13.80 -7.02 -19.57
N ARG A 29 -14.77 -6.27 -19.01
CA ARG A 29 -15.56 -6.61 -17.81
C ARG A 29 -14.72 -6.96 -16.57
N ARG A 30 -13.42 -6.69 -16.58
CA ARG A 30 -12.52 -6.96 -15.45
C ARG A 30 -12.89 -6.10 -14.25
N MET A 31 -13.27 -4.84 -14.47
CA MET A 31 -13.79 -3.95 -13.42
C MET A 31 -15.12 -4.45 -12.85
N GLN A 32 -16.02 -4.96 -13.69
CA GLN A 32 -17.35 -5.40 -13.24
C GLN A 32 -17.26 -6.59 -12.27
N LYS A 33 -16.31 -7.51 -12.47
CA LYS A 33 -16.09 -8.63 -11.54
C LYS A 33 -15.64 -8.14 -10.16
N ASP A 34 -14.93 -7.01 -10.08
CA ASP A 34 -14.36 -6.52 -8.83
C ASP A 34 -15.43 -5.91 -7.91
N PHE A 35 -16.53 -5.39 -8.46
CA PHE A 35 -17.59 -4.69 -7.73
C PHE A 35 -18.86 -5.55 -7.59
N THR A 36 -18.95 -6.27 -6.48
CA THR A 36 -20.16 -6.97 -6.04
C THR A 36 -20.75 -6.32 -4.80
N THR A 37 -21.95 -6.71 -4.39
CA THR A 37 -22.55 -6.26 -3.12
C THR A 37 -21.62 -6.49 -1.93
N VAL A 38 -20.92 -7.63 -1.91
CA VAL A 38 -19.95 -7.96 -0.85
C VAL A 38 -18.76 -7.01 -0.89
N THR A 39 -18.28 -6.64 -2.08
CA THR A 39 -17.21 -5.63 -2.23
C THR A 39 -17.63 -4.30 -1.62
N TRP A 40 -18.82 -3.80 -1.95
CA TRP A 40 -19.31 -2.52 -1.43
C TRP A 40 -19.44 -2.49 0.09
N VAL A 41 -19.79 -3.62 0.71
CA VAL A 41 -19.84 -3.75 2.17
C VAL A 41 -18.44 -3.84 2.79
N LEU A 42 -17.49 -4.47 2.10
CA LEU A 42 -16.12 -4.62 2.60
C LEU A 42 -15.34 -3.29 2.58
N ILE A 43 -15.61 -2.39 1.61
CA ILE A 43 -14.89 -1.12 1.47
C ILE A 43 -14.95 -0.28 2.78
N PRO A 44 -16.12 0.04 3.37
CA PRO A 44 -16.17 0.78 4.64
C PRO A 44 -15.44 0.09 5.79
N VAL A 45 -15.52 -1.25 5.87
CA VAL A 45 -14.81 -2.03 6.90
C VAL A 45 -13.30 -1.89 6.72
N ALA A 46 -12.81 -1.98 5.49
CA ALA A 46 -11.40 -1.80 5.16
C ALA A 46 -10.91 -0.38 5.48
N ILE A 47 -11.72 0.64 5.22
CA ILE A 47 -11.41 2.04 5.58
C ILE A 47 -11.29 2.18 7.11
N ALA A 48 -12.22 1.59 7.86
CA ALA A 48 -12.17 1.61 9.32
C ALA A 48 -10.91 0.91 9.87
N ILE A 49 -10.53 -0.24 9.29
CA ILE A 49 -9.30 -0.95 9.66
C ILE A 49 -8.08 -0.06 9.44
N ASN A 50 -7.96 0.56 8.26
CA ASN A 50 -6.85 1.44 7.94
C ASN A 50 -6.75 2.62 8.92
N GLY A 51 -7.88 3.28 9.19
CA GLY A 51 -7.92 4.42 10.11
C GLY A 51 -7.56 4.05 11.54
N VAL A 52 -8.13 2.96 12.07
CA VAL A 52 -7.87 2.51 13.45
C VAL A 52 -6.43 2.06 13.63
N ILE A 53 -5.91 1.24 12.71
CA ILE A 53 -4.52 0.76 12.79
C ILE A 53 -3.54 1.91 12.59
N GLY A 54 -3.76 2.76 11.59
CA GLY A 54 -2.92 3.94 11.35
C GLY A 54 -2.88 4.87 12.57
N TYR A 55 -4.03 5.08 13.24
CA TYR A 55 -4.07 5.85 14.49
C TYR A 55 -3.24 5.20 15.61
N ILE A 56 -3.41 3.90 15.86
CA ILE A 56 -2.64 3.17 16.90
C ILE A 56 -1.14 3.26 16.62
N VAL A 57 -0.74 3.02 15.37
CA VAL A 57 0.65 3.08 14.91
C VAL A 57 1.25 4.48 15.13
N GLY A 58 0.48 5.53 14.80
CA GLY A 58 0.87 6.91 15.04
C GLY A 58 1.02 7.24 16.53
N GLN A 59 0.12 6.76 17.38
CA GLN A 59 0.22 6.96 18.84
C GLN A 59 1.41 6.21 19.46
N LEU A 60 1.70 5.00 18.98
CA LEU A 60 2.85 4.20 19.41
C LEU A 60 4.17 4.67 18.81
N LYS A 61 4.15 5.66 17.91
CA LYS A 61 5.30 6.19 17.17
C LYS A 61 6.13 5.09 16.50
N LEU A 62 5.45 4.07 15.97
CA LEU A 62 6.15 3.00 15.27
C LEU A 62 6.72 3.52 13.95
N PRO A 63 7.89 3.04 13.52
CA PRO A 63 8.54 3.46 12.27
C PRO A 63 7.97 2.76 11.03
N VAL A 64 6.66 2.54 11.02
CA VAL A 64 5.85 1.94 9.94
C VAL A 64 4.50 2.68 9.92
N PHE A 65 3.70 2.53 8.87
CA PHE A 65 2.38 3.15 8.77
C PHE A 65 1.24 2.14 8.99
N LEU A 66 1.35 0.95 8.39
CA LEU A 66 0.35 -0.13 8.42
C LEU A 66 -1.09 0.33 8.09
N ASP A 67 -1.21 1.42 7.35
CA ASP A 67 -2.43 2.15 7.03
C ASP A 67 -3.17 1.61 5.79
N SER A 68 -2.67 0.50 5.25
CA SER A 68 -3.11 -0.04 3.95
C SER A 68 -3.54 -1.51 4.04
N ILE A 69 -3.70 -2.06 5.25
CA ILE A 69 -4.05 -3.48 5.46
C ILE A 69 -5.42 -3.79 4.85
N GLY A 70 -6.43 -2.95 5.13
CA GLY A 70 -7.76 -3.06 4.56
C GLY A 70 -7.75 -2.88 3.03
N THR A 71 -6.94 -1.95 2.53
CA THR A 71 -6.75 -1.73 1.09
C THR A 71 -6.24 -2.99 0.39
N VAL A 72 -5.18 -3.60 0.93
CA VAL A 72 -4.61 -4.83 0.39
C VAL A 72 -5.55 -6.02 0.56
N LEU A 73 -6.31 -6.09 1.66
CA LEU A 73 -7.32 -7.12 1.89
C LEU A 73 -8.42 -7.07 0.82
N VAL A 74 -8.98 -5.89 0.54
CA VAL A 74 -9.97 -5.72 -0.54
C VAL A 74 -9.35 -6.02 -1.90
N ALA A 75 -8.11 -5.58 -2.13
CA ALA A 75 -7.42 -5.85 -3.38
C ALA A 75 -7.24 -7.36 -3.64
N ALA A 76 -6.88 -8.13 -2.61
CA ALA A 76 -6.69 -9.56 -2.71
C ALA A 76 -8.00 -10.32 -2.92
N LEU A 77 -9.05 -9.97 -2.17
CA LEU A 77 -10.33 -10.69 -2.16
C LEU A 77 -11.29 -10.26 -3.29
N CYS A 78 -11.26 -8.98 -3.65
CA CYS A 78 -12.22 -8.39 -4.58
C CYS A 78 -11.58 -8.01 -5.92
N GLY A 79 -10.30 -7.63 -5.93
CA GLY A 79 -9.55 -7.36 -7.16
C GLY A 79 -8.92 -5.97 -7.24
N PRO A 80 -8.15 -5.70 -8.33
CA PRO A 80 -7.35 -4.50 -8.49
C PRO A 80 -8.13 -3.20 -8.34
N TRP A 81 -9.30 -3.10 -8.97
CA TRP A 81 -10.05 -1.84 -8.99
C TRP A 81 -10.80 -1.58 -7.69
N ALA A 82 -11.30 -2.65 -7.07
CA ALA A 82 -11.87 -2.58 -5.72
C ALA A 82 -10.80 -2.14 -4.71
N GLY A 83 -9.59 -2.71 -4.79
CA GLY A 83 -8.45 -2.30 -3.97
C GLY A 83 -8.06 -0.83 -4.19
N ALA A 84 -7.92 -0.41 -5.44
CA ALA A 84 -7.55 0.95 -5.79
C ALA A 84 -8.58 1.99 -5.29
N LEU A 85 -9.88 1.71 -5.48
CA LEU A 85 -10.94 2.55 -4.96
C LEU A 85 -10.92 2.59 -3.42
N THR A 86 -10.72 1.44 -2.77
CA THR A 86 -10.65 1.36 -1.30
C THR A 86 -9.53 2.26 -0.77
N GLY A 87 -8.33 2.17 -1.34
CA GLY A 87 -7.20 2.99 -0.91
C GLY A 87 -7.47 4.48 -1.08
N ALA A 88 -7.97 4.89 -2.25
CA ALA A 88 -8.31 6.28 -2.51
C ALA A 88 -9.38 6.81 -1.54
N LEU A 89 -10.46 6.05 -1.35
CA LEU A 89 -11.53 6.42 -0.41
C LEU A 89 -11.06 6.44 1.03
N SER A 90 -10.14 5.55 1.43
CA SER A 90 -9.58 5.52 2.78
C SER A 90 -8.93 6.86 3.13
N ASN A 91 -8.00 7.32 2.30
CA ASN A 91 -7.31 8.58 2.55
C ASN A 91 -8.24 9.80 2.40
N PHE A 92 -9.22 9.73 1.50
CA PHE A 92 -10.22 10.78 1.36
C PHE A 92 -11.08 10.92 2.63
N VAL A 93 -11.65 9.81 3.11
CA VAL A 93 -12.54 9.77 4.28
C VAL A 93 -11.77 10.10 5.56
N ILE A 94 -10.58 9.53 5.76
CA ILE A 94 -9.77 9.85 6.94
C ILE A 94 -9.35 11.32 6.91
N GLY A 95 -8.99 11.86 5.74
CA GLY A 95 -8.73 13.29 5.57
C GLY A 95 -9.93 14.17 5.95
N MET A 96 -11.16 13.78 5.58
CA MET A 96 -12.37 14.49 6.00
C MET A 96 -12.59 14.46 7.51
N LEU A 97 -12.23 13.36 8.18
CA LEU A 97 -12.43 13.17 9.63
C LEU A 97 -11.33 13.83 10.48
N THR A 98 -10.16 14.10 9.90
CA THR A 98 -8.98 14.56 10.63
C THR A 98 -8.47 15.89 10.06
N ASN A 99 -7.64 15.85 9.01
CA ASN A 99 -7.14 17.02 8.32
C ASN A 99 -6.91 16.72 6.83
N PRO A 100 -7.64 17.36 5.91
CA PRO A 100 -7.49 17.14 4.47
C PRO A 100 -6.06 17.35 3.95
N THR A 101 -5.34 18.35 4.47
CA THR A 101 -4.00 18.72 3.99
C THR A 101 -2.97 17.63 4.25
N ASP A 102 -3.13 16.86 5.32
CA ASP A 102 -2.19 15.80 5.70
C ASP A 102 -2.43 14.50 4.92
N TRP A 103 -3.65 14.26 4.45
CA TRP A 103 -4.08 12.96 3.90
C TRP A 103 -4.35 12.96 2.40
N TRP A 104 -4.96 14.01 1.86
CA TRP A 104 -5.38 14.04 0.45
C TRP A 104 -4.24 13.97 -0.56
N PRO A 105 -3.05 14.58 -0.32
CA PRO A 105 -1.92 14.40 -1.22
C PRO A 105 -1.53 12.93 -1.43
N TRP A 106 -1.80 12.05 -0.46
CA TRP A 106 -1.45 10.62 -0.53
C TRP A 106 -2.50 9.74 -1.20
N ILE A 107 -3.65 10.28 -1.63
CA ILE A 107 -4.71 9.52 -2.33
C ILE A 107 -4.16 8.72 -3.54
N PRO A 108 -3.30 9.29 -4.42
CA PRO A 108 -2.73 8.54 -5.53
C PRO A 108 -1.87 7.36 -5.06
N VAL A 109 -1.10 7.52 -3.97
CA VAL A 109 -0.27 6.44 -3.41
C VAL A 109 -1.15 5.28 -2.96
N ALA A 110 -2.19 5.56 -2.17
CA ALA A 110 -3.11 4.53 -1.67
C ALA A 110 -3.89 3.84 -2.81
N PHE A 111 -4.26 4.60 -3.85
CA PHE A 111 -4.86 4.05 -5.07
C PHE A 111 -3.93 3.04 -5.75
N PHE A 112 -2.67 3.40 -5.99
CA PHE A 112 -1.72 2.52 -6.66
C PHE A 112 -1.31 1.32 -5.79
N ILE A 113 -1.24 1.46 -4.46
CA ILE A 113 -1.06 0.34 -3.54
C ILE A 113 -2.15 -0.71 -3.74
N GLY A 114 -3.42 -0.30 -3.72
CA GLY A 114 -4.55 -1.20 -3.92
C GLY A 114 -4.57 -1.84 -5.32
N LEU A 115 -4.25 -1.04 -6.34
CA LEU A 115 -4.19 -1.52 -7.72
C LEU A 115 -3.13 -2.62 -7.88
N VAL A 116 -1.88 -2.35 -7.45
CA VAL A 116 -0.76 -3.28 -7.60
C VAL A 116 -0.96 -4.53 -6.75
N ALA A 117 -1.44 -4.39 -5.51
CA ALA A 117 -1.76 -5.53 -4.67
C ALA A 117 -2.79 -6.46 -5.33
N GLY A 118 -3.84 -5.91 -5.94
CA GLY A 118 -4.87 -6.72 -6.60
C GLY A 118 -4.38 -7.33 -7.91
N LEU A 119 -3.49 -6.65 -8.65
CA LEU A 119 -2.82 -7.24 -9.83
C LEU A 119 -1.94 -8.42 -9.42
N CYS A 120 -1.16 -8.29 -8.34
CA CYS A 120 -0.36 -9.36 -7.77
C CYS A 120 -1.23 -10.54 -7.30
N ALA A 121 -2.37 -10.24 -6.68
CA ALA A 121 -3.35 -11.25 -6.25
C ALA A 121 -3.91 -12.05 -7.44
N ASN A 122 -4.30 -11.36 -8.52
CA ASN A 122 -4.75 -11.99 -9.75
C ASN A 122 -3.65 -12.84 -10.41
N ALA A 123 -2.38 -12.48 -10.24
CA ALA A 123 -1.23 -13.26 -10.69
C ALA A 123 -0.90 -14.46 -9.77
N GLY A 124 -1.68 -14.67 -8.70
CA GLY A 124 -1.47 -15.77 -7.75
C GLY A 124 -0.38 -15.52 -6.70
N LEU A 125 0.05 -14.26 -6.53
CA LEU A 125 1.08 -13.93 -5.55
C LEU A 125 0.57 -13.87 -4.09
N PHE A 126 -0.72 -14.07 -3.86
CA PHE A 126 -1.30 -14.22 -2.51
C PHE A 126 -1.49 -15.67 -2.07
N LYS A 127 -0.94 -16.65 -2.83
CA LYS A 127 -1.13 -18.08 -2.55
C LYS A 127 -0.10 -18.70 -1.60
N SER A 128 0.92 -17.95 -1.20
CA SER A 128 2.00 -18.43 -0.31
C SER A 128 2.70 -17.24 0.34
N TRP A 129 3.16 -17.41 1.58
CA TRP A 129 3.79 -16.34 2.37
C TRP A 129 4.95 -15.64 1.62
N TRP A 130 5.81 -16.38 0.92
CA TRP A 130 6.95 -15.80 0.21
C TRP A 130 6.51 -15.00 -1.03
N LYS A 131 5.42 -15.43 -1.70
CA LYS A 131 4.83 -14.67 -2.81
C LYS A 131 4.18 -13.37 -2.32
N VAL A 132 3.66 -13.39 -1.08
CA VAL A 132 3.12 -12.19 -0.42
C VAL A 132 4.25 -11.22 -0.08
N VAL A 133 5.44 -11.73 0.31
CA VAL A 133 6.65 -10.89 0.47
C VAL A 133 7.01 -10.20 -0.85
N VAL A 134 7.00 -10.95 -1.97
CA VAL A 134 7.22 -10.36 -3.31
C VAL A 134 6.16 -9.31 -3.62
N THR A 135 4.90 -9.57 -3.31
CA THR A 135 3.81 -8.59 -3.48
C THR A 135 4.07 -7.33 -2.67
N GLY A 136 4.40 -7.46 -1.39
CA GLY A 136 4.72 -6.34 -0.51
C GLY A 136 5.88 -5.51 -1.03
N PHE A 137 6.91 -6.14 -1.60
CA PHE A 137 8.03 -5.44 -2.23
C PHE A 137 7.62 -4.69 -3.51
N LEU A 138 6.80 -5.27 -4.37
CA LEU A 138 6.29 -4.59 -5.57
C LEU A 138 5.37 -3.40 -5.22
N VAL A 139 4.57 -3.56 -4.17
CA VAL A 139 3.74 -2.49 -3.61
C VAL A 139 4.63 -1.39 -3.01
N ALA A 140 5.69 -1.74 -2.28
CA ALA A 140 6.66 -0.79 -1.73
C ALA A 140 7.37 0.03 -2.80
N LEU A 141 7.84 -0.63 -3.87
CA LEU A 141 8.49 0.06 -4.99
C LEU A 141 7.53 1.05 -5.64
N THR A 142 6.28 0.63 -5.87
CA THR A 142 5.25 1.50 -6.41
C THR A 142 4.95 2.67 -5.47
N ALA A 143 4.80 2.39 -4.18
CA ALA A 143 4.56 3.41 -3.16
C ALA A 143 5.70 4.43 -3.14
N ALA A 144 6.96 4.00 -3.10
CA ALA A 144 8.13 4.87 -3.10
C ALA A 144 8.21 5.76 -4.36
N ILE A 145 7.93 5.20 -5.55
CA ILE A 145 7.97 5.94 -6.81
C ILE A 145 6.86 7.02 -6.83
N VAL A 146 5.65 6.68 -6.39
CA VAL A 146 4.51 7.61 -6.42
C VAL A 146 4.59 8.62 -5.27
N SER A 147 5.05 8.22 -4.09
CA SER A 147 5.10 9.05 -2.88
C SER A 147 6.22 10.09 -2.93
N THR A 148 7.36 9.78 -3.55
CA THR A 148 8.53 10.69 -3.63
C THR A 148 8.21 12.06 -4.26
N PRO A 149 7.63 12.17 -5.47
CA PRO A 149 7.34 13.47 -6.06
C PRO A 149 6.30 14.25 -5.25
N ILE A 150 5.33 13.56 -4.63
CA ILE A 150 4.33 14.18 -3.75
C ILE A 150 5.00 14.75 -2.51
N ALA A 151 5.85 13.97 -1.85
CA ALA A 151 6.62 14.38 -0.68
C ALA A 151 7.51 15.60 -0.96
N VAL A 152 8.18 15.63 -2.12
CA VAL A 152 9.04 16.76 -2.50
C VAL A 152 8.20 18.01 -2.82
N TYR A 153 7.14 17.88 -3.62
CA TYR A 153 6.39 19.04 -4.11
C TYR A 153 5.45 19.64 -3.05
N PHE A 154 4.71 18.81 -2.31
CA PHE A 154 3.73 19.29 -1.33
C PHE A 154 4.34 19.57 0.05
N PHE A 155 5.39 18.83 0.42
CA PHE A 155 5.93 18.86 1.78
C PHE A 155 7.41 19.29 1.83
N GLY A 156 8.00 19.66 0.69
CA GLY A 156 9.41 20.08 0.66
C GLY A 156 10.37 18.99 1.15
N GLY A 157 10.01 17.72 0.98
CA GLY A 157 10.82 16.57 1.38
C GLY A 157 10.79 16.20 2.87
N ILE A 158 10.19 17.02 3.72
CA ILE A 158 10.01 16.72 5.16
C ILE A 158 8.51 16.59 5.44
N THR A 159 8.07 15.38 5.75
CA THR A 159 6.67 15.09 6.09
C THR A 159 6.50 14.88 7.60
N SER A 160 5.27 14.67 8.05
CA SER A 160 4.97 14.30 9.45
C SER A 160 5.38 12.87 9.82
N SER A 161 6.00 12.10 8.92
CA SER A 161 6.45 10.74 9.21
C SER A 161 7.72 10.71 10.05
N GLY A 162 7.87 9.65 10.85
CA GLY A 162 9.12 9.38 11.58
C GLY A 162 10.34 9.16 10.66
N SER A 163 10.12 8.85 9.38
CA SER A 163 11.18 8.68 8.39
C SER A 163 11.83 10.00 7.95
N SER A 164 11.20 11.16 8.21
CA SER A 164 11.76 12.48 7.86
C SER A 164 13.13 12.76 8.49
N PHE A 165 13.47 12.13 9.62
CA PHE A 165 14.81 12.20 10.20
C PHE A 165 15.87 11.61 9.24
N ILE A 166 15.57 10.49 8.59
CA ILE A 166 16.47 9.85 7.63
C ILE A 166 16.67 10.77 6.43
N THR A 167 15.59 11.40 5.93
CA THR A 167 15.69 12.39 4.86
C THR A 167 16.57 13.57 5.27
N ALA A 168 16.37 14.13 6.47
CA ALA A 168 17.16 15.25 6.97
C ALA A 168 18.65 14.91 7.11
N TYR A 169 18.96 13.71 7.60
CA TYR A 169 20.34 13.21 7.65
C TYR A 169 20.95 13.11 6.24
N LEU A 170 20.23 12.52 5.27
CA LEU A 170 20.72 12.41 3.89
C LEU A 170 20.94 13.78 3.24
N LEU A 171 20.06 14.75 3.51
CA LEU A 171 20.25 16.14 3.06
C LEU A 171 21.53 16.75 3.64
N GLN A 172 21.85 16.50 4.92
CA GLN A 172 23.10 16.98 5.53
C GLN A 172 24.35 16.33 4.92
N THR A 173 24.24 15.12 4.37
CA THR A 173 25.35 14.49 3.62
C THR A 173 25.57 15.06 2.21
N GLY A 174 24.79 16.08 1.81
CA GLY A 174 24.94 16.76 0.52
C GLY A 174 24.16 16.12 -0.63
N ARG A 175 23.26 15.16 -0.35
CA ARG A 175 22.35 14.65 -1.37
C ARG A 175 21.30 15.67 -1.75
N ASP A 176 20.85 15.62 -3.01
CA ASP A 176 19.69 16.36 -3.45
C ASP A 176 18.40 15.85 -2.78
N ILE A 177 17.39 16.71 -2.74
CA ILE A 177 16.15 16.42 -2.02
C ILE A 177 15.38 15.23 -2.57
N VAL A 178 15.39 15.04 -3.89
CA VAL A 178 14.69 13.92 -4.54
C VAL A 178 15.42 12.62 -4.22
N GLY A 179 16.74 12.59 -4.33
CA GLY A 179 17.58 11.45 -3.97
C GLY A 179 17.48 11.08 -2.49
N ALA A 180 17.39 12.07 -1.59
CA ALA A 180 17.23 11.86 -0.15
C ALA A 180 15.87 11.26 0.20
N VAL A 181 14.78 11.82 -0.33
CA VAL A 181 13.41 11.33 -0.11
C VAL A 181 13.23 9.94 -0.71
N PHE A 182 13.66 9.72 -1.96
CA PHE A 182 13.54 8.42 -2.62
C PHE A 182 14.27 7.32 -1.85
N SER A 183 15.50 7.61 -1.40
CA SER A 183 16.29 6.62 -0.65
C SER A 183 15.67 6.31 0.70
N THR A 184 15.12 7.31 1.38
CA THR A 184 14.38 7.12 2.63
C THR A 184 13.16 6.24 2.40
N ASN A 185 12.36 6.54 1.39
CA ASN A 185 11.17 5.74 1.05
C ASN A 185 11.56 4.31 0.64
N PHE A 186 12.64 4.14 -0.13
CA PHE A 186 13.12 2.80 -0.52
C PHE A 186 13.58 1.95 0.67
N LEU A 187 14.01 2.56 1.78
CA LEU A 187 14.38 1.85 3.00
C LEU A 187 13.16 1.51 3.86
N VAL A 188 12.20 2.42 3.98
CA VAL A 188 11.09 2.31 4.93
C VAL A 188 9.87 1.60 4.32
N GLU A 189 9.53 1.91 3.07
CA GLU A 189 8.35 1.36 2.38
C GLU A 189 8.37 -0.17 2.28
N PRO A 190 9.50 -0.86 2.00
CA PRO A 190 9.50 -2.33 1.97
C PRO A 190 9.10 -2.96 3.29
N ILE A 191 9.61 -2.45 4.41
CA ILE A 191 9.25 -2.94 5.74
C ILE A 191 7.75 -2.75 5.97
N ASP A 192 7.23 -1.56 5.68
CA ASP A 192 5.82 -1.23 5.86
C ASP A 192 4.89 -2.08 4.96
N LYS A 193 5.15 -2.14 3.65
CA LYS A 193 4.25 -2.78 2.69
C LYS A 193 4.38 -4.30 2.67
N ILE A 194 5.54 -4.87 3.01
CA ILE A 194 5.66 -6.31 3.28
C ILE A 194 4.86 -6.67 4.54
N SER A 195 5.01 -5.91 5.63
CA SER A 195 4.24 -6.14 6.86
C SER A 195 2.74 -6.02 6.63
N THR A 196 2.31 -4.99 5.90
CA THR A 196 0.92 -4.76 5.51
C THR A 196 0.35 -5.92 4.69
N ALA A 197 1.07 -6.37 3.66
CA ALA A 197 0.62 -7.47 2.81
C ALA A 197 0.55 -8.80 3.58
N MET A 198 1.52 -9.04 4.47
CA MET A 198 1.56 -10.23 5.33
C MET A 198 0.45 -10.22 6.38
N LEU A 199 0.09 -9.06 6.94
CA LEU A 199 -1.06 -8.91 7.83
C LEU A 199 -2.38 -9.18 7.10
N ALA A 200 -2.56 -8.62 5.90
CA ALA A 200 -3.73 -8.91 5.06
C ALA A 200 -3.81 -10.42 4.74
N PHE A 201 -2.69 -11.04 4.39
CA PHE A 201 -2.61 -12.49 4.15
C PHE A 201 -2.95 -13.30 5.42
N ALA A 202 -2.42 -12.92 6.58
CA ALA A 202 -2.72 -13.58 7.85
C ALA A 202 -4.22 -13.50 8.21
N ILE A 203 -4.84 -12.33 8.00
CA ILE A 203 -6.30 -12.15 8.17
C ILE A 203 -7.04 -13.15 7.28
N VAL A 204 -6.69 -13.22 5.99
CA VAL A 204 -7.35 -14.13 5.05
C VAL A 204 -7.18 -15.59 5.44
N GLN A 205 -5.99 -15.99 5.89
CA GLN A 205 -5.72 -17.35 6.38
C GLN A 205 -6.50 -17.71 7.65
N GLY A 206 -6.88 -16.72 8.44
CA GLY A 206 -7.75 -16.89 9.62
C GLY A 206 -9.23 -17.06 9.27
N LEU A 207 -9.66 -16.75 8.05
CA LEU A 207 -11.06 -16.82 7.64
C LEU A 207 -11.45 -18.22 7.15
N SER A 208 -12.71 -18.62 7.39
CA SER A 208 -13.22 -19.90 6.90
C SER A 208 -13.35 -19.91 5.37
N LYS A 209 -13.11 -21.07 4.74
CA LYS A 209 -13.29 -21.25 3.28
C LYS A 209 -14.70 -20.84 2.81
N ARG A 210 -15.72 -21.08 3.64
CA ARG A 210 -17.12 -20.70 3.37
C ARG A 210 -17.32 -19.19 3.35
N PHE A 211 -16.62 -18.46 4.21
CA PHE A 211 -16.67 -17.00 4.20
C PHE A 211 -15.93 -16.44 2.98
N LEU A 212 -14.73 -16.97 2.70
CA LEU A 212 -13.92 -16.56 1.55
C LEU A 212 -14.65 -16.77 0.21
N ALA A 213 -15.39 -17.86 0.06
CA ALA A 213 -16.16 -18.17 -1.15
C ALA A 213 -17.25 -17.12 -1.52
N ARG A 214 -17.55 -16.16 -0.63
CA ARG A 214 -18.50 -15.07 -0.88
C ARG A 214 -17.88 -13.90 -1.66
N PHE A 215 -16.55 -13.78 -1.69
CA PHE A 215 -15.87 -12.71 -2.37
C PHE A 215 -15.68 -13.03 -3.86
N PRO A 216 -15.69 -12.03 -4.75
CA PRO A 216 -15.69 -12.27 -6.19
C PRO A 216 -14.39 -12.86 -6.73
N ARG A 217 -13.29 -12.76 -5.98
CA ARG A 217 -11.97 -13.32 -6.36
C ARG A 217 -11.37 -14.19 -5.26
N ALA A 218 -12.19 -15.00 -4.62
CA ALA A 218 -11.74 -15.93 -3.58
C ALA A 218 -10.57 -16.83 -4.03
N GLU A 219 -10.47 -17.14 -5.32
CA GLU A 219 -9.39 -17.92 -5.94
C GLU A 219 -7.98 -17.30 -5.77
N ASN A 220 -7.89 -15.98 -5.61
CA ASN A 220 -6.62 -15.27 -5.48
C ASN A 220 -5.87 -15.62 -4.19
N VAL A 221 -6.61 -16.02 -3.17
CA VAL A 221 -6.10 -16.28 -1.81
C VAL A 221 -6.16 -17.75 -1.41
N GLN A 222 -6.55 -18.63 -2.33
CA GLN A 222 -6.51 -20.07 -2.10
C GLN A 222 -5.06 -20.55 -2.15
N THR A 223 -4.52 -20.89 -0.98
CA THR A 223 -3.13 -21.31 -0.84
C THR A 223 -2.85 -22.65 -1.50
N GLU A 224 -1.71 -22.74 -2.19
CA GLU A 224 -1.30 -23.91 -3.00
C GLU A 224 -1.07 -25.18 -2.17
N GLY A 225 -0.81 -25.07 -0.87
CA GLY A 225 -0.65 -26.21 0.06
C GLY A 225 -1.81 -26.40 1.05
N GLY A 226 -2.94 -25.71 0.84
CA GLY A 226 -4.00 -25.58 1.85
C GLY A 226 -3.64 -24.63 2.99
N ALA A 227 -4.65 -24.09 3.67
CA ALA A 227 -4.46 -23.16 4.78
C ALA A 227 -3.81 -23.90 5.96
N SER A 228 -2.48 -23.86 6.02
CA SER A 228 -1.72 -24.46 7.10
C SER A 228 -1.47 -23.44 8.21
N ARG A 229 -1.69 -23.83 9.47
CA ARG A 229 -1.30 -23.03 10.65
C ARG A 229 0.15 -22.54 10.55
N THR A 230 1.02 -23.31 9.89
CA THR A 230 2.41 -22.94 9.61
C THR A 230 2.53 -21.65 8.80
N GLN A 231 1.73 -21.47 7.74
CA GLN A 231 1.79 -20.24 6.94
C GLN A 231 1.32 -19.01 7.72
N LEU A 232 0.32 -19.19 8.59
CA LEU A 232 -0.15 -18.14 9.48
C LEU A 232 0.94 -17.75 10.49
N PHE A 233 1.57 -18.73 11.14
CA PHE A 233 2.66 -18.45 12.08
C PHE A 233 3.87 -17.82 11.41
N ILE A 234 4.24 -18.25 10.19
CA ILE A 234 5.29 -17.60 9.40
C ILE A 234 4.88 -16.17 9.08
N ALA A 235 3.63 -15.92 8.68
CA ALA A 235 3.18 -14.57 8.35
C ALA A 235 3.26 -13.63 9.55
N ILE A 236 2.76 -14.07 10.71
CA ILE A 236 2.85 -13.32 11.96
C ILE A 236 4.32 -13.13 12.36
N GLY A 237 5.14 -14.18 12.27
CA GLY A 237 6.56 -14.13 12.61
C GLY A 237 7.35 -13.14 11.76
N VAL A 238 7.09 -13.10 10.44
CA VAL A 238 7.70 -12.12 9.52
C VAL A 238 7.28 -10.70 9.88
N VAL A 239 5.99 -10.46 10.16
CA VAL A 239 5.51 -9.14 10.56
C VAL A 239 6.18 -8.67 11.85
N VAL A 240 6.21 -9.52 12.87
CA VAL A 240 6.87 -9.20 14.15
C VAL A 240 8.35 -8.89 13.93
N LEU A 241 9.06 -9.72 13.16
CA LEU A 241 10.48 -9.52 12.86
C LEU A 241 10.74 -8.21 12.12
N LEU A 242 9.91 -7.85 11.13
CA LEU A 242 10.05 -6.61 10.38
C LEU A 242 9.75 -5.37 11.25
N ILE A 243 8.73 -5.42 12.09
CA ILE A 243 8.42 -4.32 13.03
C ILE A 243 9.56 -4.16 14.03
N LEU A 244 10.08 -5.26 14.59
CA LEU A 244 11.23 -5.22 15.50
C LEU A 244 12.49 -4.69 14.82
N LEU A 245 12.76 -5.11 13.57
CA LEU A 245 13.87 -4.59 12.77
C LEU A 245 13.73 -3.08 12.56
N ALA A 246 12.53 -2.61 12.21
CA ALA A 246 12.28 -1.18 11.99
C ALA A 246 12.50 -0.37 13.29
N VAL A 247 12.00 -0.86 14.43
CA VAL A 247 12.23 -0.26 15.75
C VAL A 247 13.72 -0.25 16.09
N PHE A 248 14.42 -1.36 15.88
CA PHE A 248 15.86 -1.47 16.13
C PHE A 248 16.66 -0.47 15.28
N VAL A 249 16.40 -0.43 13.97
CA VAL A 249 17.08 0.49 13.05
C VAL A 249 16.86 1.94 13.47
N VAL A 250 15.62 2.33 13.78
CA VAL A 250 15.33 3.69 14.23
C VAL A 250 16.00 4.00 15.57
N SER A 251 15.93 3.10 16.56
CA SER A 251 16.58 3.32 17.87
C SER A 251 18.09 3.56 17.77
N ARG A 252 18.77 2.85 16.86
CA ARG A 252 20.21 3.02 16.60
C ARG A 252 20.53 4.34 15.92
N ILE A 253 19.64 4.81 15.05
CA ILE A 253 19.82 6.05 14.30
C ILE A 253 19.51 7.27 15.19
N THR A 254 18.56 7.18 16.11
CA THR A 254 18.17 8.28 17.00
C THR A 254 19.00 8.39 18.28
N GLY A 255 20.01 7.54 18.45
CA GLY A 255 20.96 7.61 19.58
C GLY A 255 20.38 7.20 20.93
N GLY A 256 19.35 6.34 20.93
CA GLY A 256 18.77 5.74 22.14
C GLY A 256 19.57 4.56 22.67
#